data_AF-A0A661G3M8-F1
#
_entry.id   AF-A0A661G3M8-F1
#
_cell.length_a   1.000
_cell.length_b   1.000
_cell.length_c   1.000
_cell.angle_alpha   90.00
_cell.angle_beta   90.00
_cell.angle_gamma   90.00
#
_symmetry.space_group_name_H-M   'P 1'
#
loop_
_entity.id
_entity.type
_entity.pdbx_description
1 polymer ?
#
loop_
_entity_poly.entity_id
_entity_poly.type
_entity_poly.pdbx_seq_one_letter_code
_entity_poly.pdbx_strand_id
1 'polypeptide(L)'
;MDVFLSGIAIVLLLALLFVMRRRSATSNRRPEMPQRENETSGTQFHAVSLYYTDSACDAAKSMEGRRFLSGTAPRIPLPDCDVLECKCRFIHHKDRRKG
;
A
#
# COMPACT_ATOMS: atom_id res chain seq x y z
N MET A 1 -18.26 0.20 -38.90
CA MET A 1 -19.00 -0.28 -37.71
C MET A 1 -18.06 -0.95 -36.71
N ASP A 2 -16.98 -1.56 -37.20
CA ASP A 2 -16.01 -2.35 -36.42
C ASP A 2 -15.12 -1.52 -35.48
N VAL A 3 -14.82 -0.27 -35.82
CA VAL A 3 -14.02 0.65 -34.99
C VAL A 3 -14.80 1.11 -33.75
N PHE A 4 -16.12 1.26 -33.87
CA PHE A 4 -16.98 1.62 -32.73
C PHE A 4 -17.18 0.43 -31.79
N LEU A 5 -17.32 -0.78 -32.33
CA LEU A 5 -17.47 -2.00 -31.54
C LEU A 5 -16.18 -2.35 -30.77
N SER A 6 -15.03 -2.20 -31.42
CA SER A 6 -13.72 -2.36 -30.77
C SER A 6 -13.44 -1.25 -29.74
N GLY A 7 -13.85 -0.02 -30.01
CA GLY A 7 -13.77 1.09 -29.04
C GLY A 7 -14.53 0.81 -27.75
N ILE A 8 -15.79 0.35 -27.84
CA ILE A 8 -16.61 0.01 -26.67
C ILE A 8 -16.00 -1.18 -25.92
N ALA A 9 -15.54 -2.21 -26.63
CA ALA A 9 -14.91 -3.37 -26.01
C ALA A 9 -13.65 -2.99 -25.22
N ILE A 10 -12.81 -2.10 -25.75
CA ILE A 10 -11.61 -1.61 -25.06
C ILE A 10 -11.99 -0.80 -23.82
N VAL A 11 -12.99 0.09 -23.91
CA VAL A 11 -13.44 0.89 -22.75
C VAL A 11 -14.01 -0.01 -21.65
N LEU A 12 -14.81 -1.02 -22.00
CA LEU A 12 -15.35 -1.99 -21.04
C LEU A 12 -14.25 -2.87 -20.43
N LEU A 13 -13.27 -3.30 -21.22
CA LEU A 13 -12.11 -4.04 -20.74
C LEU A 13 -11.28 -3.19 -19.75
N LEU A 14 -10.98 -1.94 -20.09
CA LEU A 14 -10.23 -1.02 -19.24
C LEU A 14 -10.99 -0.70 -17.94
N ALA A 15 -12.32 -0.48 -18.02
CA ALA A 15 -13.17 -0.27 -16.85
C ALA A 15 -13.22 -1.52 -15.94
N LEU A 16 -13.33 -2.72 -16.53
CA LEU A 16 -13.27 -3.98 -15.77
C LEU A 16 -11.92 -4.15 -15.09
N LEU A 17 -10.81 -3.91 -15.80
CA LEU A 17 -9.46 -3.98 -15.22
C LEU A 17 -9.29 -2.97 -14.09
N PHE A 18 -9.82 -1.75 -14.23
CA PHE A 18 -9.79 -0.72 -13.19
C PHE A 18 -10.57 -1.14 -11.93
N VAL A 19 -11.77 -1.73 -12.09
CA VAL A 19 -12.60 -2.22 -10.98
C VAL A 19 -11.96 -3.43 -10.30
N MET A 20 -11.43 -4.39 -11.06
CA MET A 20 -10.75 -5.57 -10.50
C MET A 20 -9.49 -5.19 -9.73
N ARG A 21 -8.76 -4.17 -10.20
CA ARG A 21 -7.57 -3.64 -9.55
C ARG A 21 -7.88 -2.82 -8.29
N ARG A 22 -9.04 -2.15 -8.25
CA ARG A 22 -9.57 -1.51 -7.02
C ARG A 22 -10.05 -2.53 -5.98
N ARG A 23 -10.52 -3.71 -6.40
CA ARG A 23 -10.97 -4.77 -5.48
C ARG A 23 -9.85 -5.42 -4.66
N SER A 24 -8.60 -5.33 -5.12
CA SER A 24 -7.43 -5.78 -4.35
C SER A 24 -7.15 -4.94 -3.09
N ALA A 25 -7.74 -3.74 -2.97
CA ALA A 25 -7.62 -2.89 -1.79
C ALA A 25 -8.59 -3.27 -0.64
N THR A 26 -9.46 -4.28 -0.84
CA THR A 26 -10.50 -4.64 0.15
C THR A 26 -10.33 -6.03 0.76
N SER A 27 -9.11 -6.60 0.73
CA SER A 27 -8.82 -7.90 1.36
C SER A 27 -8.05 -7.75 2.68
N ASN A 28 -8.63 -7.02 3.64
CA ASN A 28 -8.30 -7.21 5.06
C ASN A 28 -9.46 -6.81 5.99
N ARG A 29 -10.67 -7.28 5.72
CA ARG A 29 -11.67 -7.41 6.78
C ARG A 29 -11.44 -8.75 7.49
N ARG A 30 -10.48 -8.79 8.41
CA ARG A 30 -10.50 -9.80 9.47
C ARG A 30 -11.63 -9.43 10.44
N PRO A 31 -12.44 -10.39 10.89
CA PRO A 31 -13.48 -10.13 11.88
C PRO A 31 -12.86 -9.55 13.15
N GLU A 32 -13.47 -8.48 13.66
CA GLU A 32 -13.14 -7.84 14.94
C GLU A 32 -13.27 -8.89 16.05
N MET A 33 -12.13 -9.30 16.60
CA MET A 33 -12.08 -10.18 17.76
C MET A 33 -11.99 -9.29 19.02
N PRO A 34 -12.64 -9.66 20.15
CA PRO A 34 -12.84 -8.73 21.26
C PRO A 34 -11.48 -8.32 21.84
N GLN A 35 -11.19 -7.02 21.82
CA GLN A 35 -9.98 -6.47 22.39
C GLN A 35 -9.98 -6.70 23.90
N ARG A 36 -9.05 -7.55 24.36
CA ARG A 36 -8.70 -7.60 25.79
C ARG A 36 -7.87 -6.37 26.13
N GLU A 37 -8.46 -5.55 26.97
CA GLU A 37 -7.91 -4.45 27.74
C GLU A 37 -6.72 -4.91 28.60
N ASN A 38 -5.47 -4.87 28.07
CA ASN A 38 -4.20 -4.73 28.83
C ASN A 38 -2.90 -4.80 27.98
N GLU A 39 -2.67 -3.94 26.98
CA GLU A 39 -1.35 -3.88 26.31
C GLU A 39 -0.87 -2.45 25.99
N THR A 40 -0.77 -1.60 27.01
CA THR A 40 -0.19 -0.24 26.93
C THR A 40 1.34 -0.23 26.77
N SER A 41 1.95 -1.28 26.21
CA SER A 41 3.40 -1.36 25.95
C SER A 41 3.76 -1.84 24.54
N GLY A 42 2.78 -2.19 23.69
CA GLY A 42 3.04 -2.71 22.34
C GLY A 42 3.09 -1.67 21.21
N THR A 43 2.67 -0.43 21.46
CA THR A 43 2.39 0.55 20.39
C THR A 43 3.40 1.69 20.27
N GLN A 44 4.16 2.01 21.33
CA GLN A 44 5.08 3.17 21.34
C GLN A 44 6.31 2.99 20.45
N PHE A 45 6.76 1.75 20.25
CA PHE A 45 7.95 1.46 19.43
C PHE A 45 7.62 0.82 18.09
N HIS A 46 6.34 0.63 17.78
CA HIS A 46 5.89 0.01 16.54
C HIS A 46 6.41 0.77 15.34
N ALA A 47 7.18 0.08 14.50
CA ALA A 47 7.87 0.67 13.36
C ALA A 47 7.40 0.05 12.05
N VAL A 48 7.60 0.77 10.96
CA VAL A 48 7.30 0.31 9.61
C VAL A 48 8.46 0.62 8.68
N SER A 49 8.76 -0.30 7.77
CA SER A 49 9.72 -0.07 6.68
C SER A 49 8.99 -0.07 5.34
N LEU A 50 9.45 0.75 4.42
CA LEU A 50 8.89 0.75 3.07
C LEU A 50 9.45 -0.44 2.29
N TYR A 51 8.54 -1.25 1.73
CA TYR A 51 8.87 -2.29 0.78
C TYR A 51 8.29 -1.92 -0.58
N TYR A 52 9.11 -2.07 -1.61
CA TYR A 52 8.73 -1.81 -2.98
C TYR A 52 9.23 -2.94 -3.89
N THR A 53 8.56 -3.08 -5.04
CA THR A 53 8.97 -3.97 -6.13
C THR A 53 9.85 -3.19 -7.12
N ASP A 54 10.44 -3.86 -8.12
CA ASP A 54 11.39 -3.24 -9.07
C ASP A 54 10.89 -1.94 -9.75
N SER A 55 9.56 -1.80 -9.91
CA SER A 55 8.91 -0.61 -10.47
C SER A 55 8.55 0.47 -9.42
N ALA A 56 9.47 0.81 -8.52
CA ALA A 56 9.24 1.81 -7.47
C ALA A 56 9.54 3.25 -7.92
N CYS A 57 8.82 4.23 -7.37
CA CYS A 57 9.18 5.65 -7.54
C CYS A 57 10.50 5.98 -6.84
N ASP A 58 11.16 7.05 -7.29
CA ASP A 58 12.42 7.49 -6.72
C ASP A 58 12.26 7.96 -5.25
N ALA A 59 11.08 8.46 -4.89
CA ALA A 59 10.73 8.76 -3.51
C ALA A 59 10.74 7.49 -2.62
N ALA A 60 10.28 6.35 -3.14
CA ALA A 60 10.29 5.08 -2.42
C ALA A 60 11.71 4.51 -2.30
N LYS A 61 12.49 4.53 -3.39
CA LYS A 61 13.90 4.11 -3.38
C LYS A 61 14.73 4.94 -2.42
N SER A 62 14.51 6.25 -2.39
CA SER A 62 15.20 7.16 -1.45
C SER A 62 14.89 6.83 0.02
N MET A 63 13.78 6.15 0.31
CA MET A 63 13.38 5.70 1.64
C MET A 63 13.79 4.26 1.97
N GLU A 64 14.50 3.58 1.07
CA GLU A 64 15.02 2.24 1.31
C GLU A 64 15.89 2.20 2.58
N GLY A 65 15.79 1.08 3.31
CA GLY A 65 16.56 0.86 4.54
C GLY A 65 16.10 1.70 5.74
N ARG A 66 15.20 2.69 5.56
CA ARG A 66 14.67 3.50 6.66
C ARG A 66 13.48 2.81 7.33
N ARG A 67 13.43 2.94 8.65
CA ARG A 67 12.29 2.56 9.48
C ARG A 67 11.65 3.80 10.09
N PHE A 68 10.34 3.90 9.96
CA PHE A 68 9.52 4.98 10.50
C PHE A 68 8.73 4.46 11.70
N LEU A 69 8.39 5.34 12.65
CA LEU A 69 7.37 4.98 13.62
C LEU A 69 6.03 4.86 12.88
N SER A 70 5.21 3.87 13.22
CA SER A 70 3.94 3.64 12.51
C SER A 70 3.01 4.86 12.53
N GLY A 71 3.06 5.71 13.55
CA GLY A 71 2.28 6.94 13.63
C GLY A 71 2.87 8.13 12.83
N THR A 72 4.14 8.05 12.44
CA THR A 72 4.86 9.11 11.71
C THR A 72 5.14 8.75 10.25
N ALA A 73 4.81 7.52 9.85
CA ALA A 73 5.08 7.05 8.51
C ALA A 73 4.25 7.84 7.48
N PRO A 74 4.85 8.20 6.34
CA PRO A 74 4.12 8.91 5.29
C PRO A 74 3.01 8.02 4.73
N ARG A 75 1.94 8.63 4.24
CA ARG A 75 0.88 7.91 3.53
C ARG A 75 1.43 7.41 2.19
N ILE A 76 0.96 6.24 1.75
CA ILE A 76 1.22 5.73 0.40
C ILE A 76 -0.07 5.96 -0.42
N PRO A 77 0.00 6.46 -1.67
CA PRO A 77 1.20 6.86 -2.42
C PRO A 77 1.94 8.04 -1.79
N LEU A 78 3.26 8.06 -1.94
CA LEU A 78 4.08 9.16 -1.43
C LEU A 78 3.72 10.46 -2.17
N PRO A 79 3.89 11.64 -1.53
CA PRO A 79 3.59 12.92 -2.17
C PRO A 79 4.31 13.10 -3.52
N ASP A 80 5.55 12.63 -3.58
CA ASP A 80 6.42 12.72 -4.75
C ASP A 80 6.43 11.40 -5.57
N CYS A 81 5.34 10.64 -5.55
CA CYS A 81 5.22 9.40 -6.33
C CYS A 81 4.85 9.71 -7.78
N ASP A 82 5.76 9.41 -8.71
CA ASP A 82 5.64 9.61 -10.15
C ASP A 82 5.11 8.39 -10.92
N VAL A 83 4.95 7.24 -10.26
CA VAL A 83 4.48 6.00 -10.90
C VAL A 83 2.95 5.98 -11.02
N LEU A 84 2.47 5.59 -12.21
CA LEU A 84 1.05 5.35 -12.51
C LEU A 84 0.41 4.29 -11.60
N GLU A 85 1.18 3.32 -11.12
CA GLU A 85 0.73 2.28 -10.18
C GLU A 85 1.73 2.07 -9.05
N CYS A 86 1.47 2.70 -7.91
CA CYS A 86 2.27 2.47 -6.72
C CYS A 86 1.91 1.12 -6.08
N LYS A 87 2.86 0.18 -6.06
CA LYS A 87 2.76 -1.13 -5.37
C LYS A 87 3.52 -1.16 -4.04
N CYS A 88 3.92 0.00 -3.52
CA CYS A 88 4.66 0.09 -2.26
C CYS A 88 3.77 -0.34 -1.09
N ARG A 89 4.35 -1.02 -0.11
CA ARG A 89 3.67 -1.44 1.12
C ARG A 89 4.56 -1.22 2.33
N PHE A 90 3.93 -1.02 3.48
CA PHE A 90 4.65 -0.99 4.75
C PHE A 90 4.76 -2.40 5.34
N ILE A 91 5.96 -2.77 5.74
CA ILE A 91 6.20 -3.95 6.56
C ILE A 91 6.26 -3.49 8.01
N HIS A 92 5.48 -4.13 8.88
CA HIS A 92 5.43 -3.80 10.30
C HIS A 92 6.53 -4.51 11.08
N HIS A 93 7.13 -3.78 12.01
CA HIS A 93 8.20 -4.20 12.90
C HIS A 93 7.81 -3.84 14.34
N LYS A 94 8.14 -4.72 15.30
CA LYS A 94 7.81 -4.48 16.71
C LYS A 94 8.57 -3.29 17.32
N ASP A 95 9.79 -3.04 16.86
CA ASP A 95 10.65 -1.96 17.35
C ASP A 95 11.51 -1.40 16.20
N ARG A 96 11.65 -0.07 16.13
CA ARG A 96 12.56 0.60 15.18
C ARG A 96 14.04 0.29 15.45
N ARG A 97 14.42 -0.03 16.70
CA ARG A 97 15.80 -0.18 17.17
C ARG A 97 16.36 -1.61 17.05
N LYS A 98 15.51 -2.63 16.93
CA LYS A 98 15.94 -4.03 16.80
C LYS A 98 15.97 -4.44 15.34
N GLY A 99 17.18 -4.54 14.79
CA GLY A 99 17.49 -5.01 13.43
C GLY A 99 17.62 -6.52 13.39
#